data_AF-A0A1B8FZ62-F1
#
_entry.id   AF-A0A1B8FZ62-F1
#
_cell.length_a   1.000
_cell.length_b   1.000
_cell.length_c   1.000
_cell.angle_alpha   90.00
_cell.angle_beta   90.00
_cell.angle_gamma   90.00
#
_symmetry.space_group_name_H-M   'P 1'
#
loop_
_entity.id
_entity.type
_entity.pdbx_description
1 polymer ?
#
loop_
_entity_poly.entity_id
_entity_poly.type
_entity_poly.pdbx_seq_one_letter_code
_entity_poly.pdbx_strand_id
1 'polypeptide(L)'
;MAENFYDEIEIEDMTYDGTLQIYHYPCPCGDRFEIGLADLLDGEDIGVCPSCSLMIKVIFEVEDLPQPPPGPGQAAPPVPV
;
A
#
# COMPACT_ATOMS: atom_id res chain seq x y z
N MET A 1 3.86 22.76 -2.26
CA MET A 1 2.76 22.95 -1.28
C MET A 1 2.40 21.54 -0.90
N ALA A 2 2.70 21.18 0.35
CA ALA A 2 2.92 19.81 0.80
C ALA A 2 1.87 18.83 0.27
N GLU A 3 2.35 17.84 -0.47
CA GLU A 3 1.58 16.67 -0.86
C GLU A 3 0.80 16.12 0.34
N ASN A 4 -0.48 15.84 0.12
CA ASN A 4 -1.53 15.72 1.12
C ASN A 4 -1.53 14.36 1.85
N PHE A 5 -0.35 13.81 2.11
CA PHE A 5 -0.16 12.53 2.79
C PHE A 5 0.13 12.75 4.27
N TYR A 6 -0.60 12.06 5.13
CA TYR A 6 -0.48 12.24 6.56
C TYR A 6 0.73 11.50 7.13
N ASP A 7 0.96 10.27 6.66
CA ASP A 7 2.08 9.43 7.05
C ASP A 7 2.29 8.31 6.01
N GLU A 8 3.43 7.63 6.12
CA GLU A 8 3.82 6.48 5.30
C GLU A 8 3.75 5.23 6.18
N ILE A 9 2.80 4.35 5.89
CA ILE A 9 2.51 3.17 6.73
C ILE A 9 2.86 1.92 5.95
N GLU A 10 3.57 1.00 6.58
CA GLU A 10 3.92 -0.30 5.97
C GLU A 10 2.68 -1.21 5.93
N ILE A 11 2.54 -1.96 4.85
CA ILE A 11 1.44 -2.92 4.67
C ILE A 11 1.38 -3.97 5.79
N GLU A 12 2.52 -4.26 6.44
CA GLU A 12 2.64 -5.15 7.61
C GLU A 12 1.95 -4.60 8.87
N ASP A 13 1.83 -3.28 9.02
CA ASP A 13 1.14 -2.63 10.15
C ASP A 13 -0.38 -2.57 9.94
N MET A 14 -0.84 -2.85 8.71
CA MET A 14 -2.26 -2.87 8.37
C MET A 14 -2.90 -4.22 8.66
N THR A 15 -4.18 -4.21 9.02
CA THR A 15 -4.95 -5.43 9.17
C THR A 15 -5.51 -5.87 7.83
N TYR A 16 -5.05 -7.01 7.32
CA TYR A 16 -5.55 -7.59 6.08
C TYR A 16 -6.80 -8.44 6.29
N ASP A 17 -7.87 -8.16 5.54
CA ASP A 17 -9.03 -9.03 5.44
C ASP A 17 -8.95 -9.85 4.15
N GLY A 18 -8.63 -11.14 4.27
CA GLY A 18 -8.52 -12.04 3.12
C GLY A 18 -9.84 -12.41 2.43
N THR A 19 -10.98 -12.09 3.04
CA THR A 19 -12.30 -12.36 2.45
C THR A 19 -12.70 -11.26 1.47
N LEU A 20 -12.42 -10.01 1.85
CA LEU A 20 -12.71 -8.82 1.07
C LEU A 20 -11.48 -8.31 0.28
N GLN A 21 -10.30 -8.85 0.57
CA GLN A 21 -9.01 -8.41 0.01
C GLN A 21 -8.77 -6.91 0.24
N ILE A 22 -9.08 -6.44 1.44
CA ILE A 22 -8.90 -5.05 1.85
C ILE A 22 -7.95 -4.98 3.05
N TYR A 23 -7.11 -3.96 3.08
CA TYR A 23 -6.31 -3.59 4.24
C TYR A 23 -6.99 -2.44 4.96
N HIS A 24 -7.05 -2.55 6.28
CA HIS A 24 -7.59 -1.50 7.12
C HIS A 24 -6.65 -1.14 8.27
N TYR A 25 -6.61 0.16 8.59
CA TYR A 25 -5.71 0.69 9.61
C TYR A 25 -6.42 1.67 10.54
N PRO A 26 -6.24 1.59 11.88
CA PRO A 26 -6.85 2.54 12.81
C PRO A 26 -6.29 3.96 12.59
N CYS A 27 -7.15 4.87 12.13
CA CYS A 27 -6.78 6.26 11.90
C CYS A 27 -6.82 7.05 13.23
N PRO A 28 -5.84 7.92 13.53
CA PRO A 28 -5.80 8.71 14.77
C PRO A 28 -6.98 9.67 14.94
N CYS A 29 -7.79 9.87 13.91
CA CYS A 29 -9.00 10.68 13.98
C CYS A 29 -10.23 9.94 14.54
N GLY A 30 -10.15 8.63 14.77
CA GLY A 30 -11.23 7.81 15.35
C GLY A 30 -11.95 6.88 14.37
N ASP A 31 -11.60 6.93 13.09
CA ASP A 31 -12.09 6.02 12.05
C ASP A 31 -10.98 5.06 11.57
N ARG A 32 -11.19 4.37 10.44
CA ARG A 32 -10.20 3.48 9.84
C ARG A 32 -9.94 3.87 8.38
N PHE A 33 -8.68 3.79 7.98
CA PHE A 33 -8.30 3.78 6.56
C PHE A 33 -8.67 2.43 5.97
N GLU A 34 -9.08 2.43 4.71
CA GLU A 34 -9.43 1.23 3.96
C GLU A 34 -8.78 1.34 2.57
N ILE A 35 -8.04 0.31 2.14
CA ILE A 35 -7.42 0.23 0.81
C ILE A 35 -7.57 -1.18 0.24
N GLY A 36 -7.79 -1.30 -1.06
CA GLY A 36 -7.93 -2.60 -1.73
C GLY A 36 -6.57 -3.20 -2.10
N LEU A 37 -6.43 -4.52 -1.94
CA LEU A 37 -5.25 -5.25 -2.45
C LEU A 37 -5.13 -5.10 -3.98
N ALA A 38 -6.25 -5.08 -4.69
CA ALA A 38 -6.25 -4.90 -6.15
C ALA A 38 -5.66 -3.54 -6.57
N ASP A 39 -5.88 -2.52 -5.75
CA ASP A 39 -5.35 -1.16 -5.93
C ASP A 39 -3.84 -1.15 -5.72
N LEU A 40 -3.38 -1.75 -4.62
CA LEU A 40 -1.96 -1.95 -4.32
C LEU A 40 -1.25 -2.71 -5.45
N LEU A 41 -1.90 -3.73 -6.03
CA LEU A 41 -1.38 -4.49 -7.16
C LEU A 41 -1.32 -3.69 -8.48
N ASP A 42 -2.18 -2.68 -8.66
CA ASP A 42 -2.14 -1.75 -9.81
C ASP A 42 -1.08 -0.65 -9.63
N GLY A 43 -0.51 -0.54 -8.41
CA GLY A 43 0.45 0.50 -8.02
C GLY A 43 -0.21 1.69 -7.33
N GLU A 44 -1.46 1.57 -6.91
CA GLU A 44 -2.15 2.57 -6.10
C GLU A 44 -1.97 2.26 -4.60
N ASP A 45 -1.07 3.01 -3.97
CA ASP A 45 -0.73 2.90 -2.55
C ASP A 45 -1.43 3.93 -1.66
N ILE A 46 -2.56 4.48 -2.11
CA ILE A 46 -3.22 5.58 -1.41
C ILE A 46 -4.39 5.09 -0.58
N GLY A 47 -4.20 5.02 0.74
CA GLY A 47 -5.27 4.73 1.68
C GLY A 47 -6.06 6.00 1.99
N VAL A 48 -7.39 5.94 1.86
CA VAL A 48 -8.27 7.09 2.13
C VAL A 48 -9.12 6.83 3.38
N CYS A 49 -9.20 7.81 4.27
CA CYS A 49 -10.11 7.76 5.42
C CYS A 49 -11.41 8.55 5.14
N PRO A 50 -12.60 7.92 5.24
CA PRO A 50 -13.87 8.55 4.91
C PRO A 50 -14.26 9.71 5.84
N SER A 51 -13.79 9.71 7.08
CA SER A 51 -14.13 10.77 8.06
C SER A 51 -13.18 11.96 8.01
N CYS A 52 -11.94 11.73 7.58
CA CYS A 52 -10.87 12.70 7.78
C CYS A 52 -10.38 13.27 6.45
N SER A 53 -10.83 12.70 5.31
CA SER A 53 -10.36 13.02 3.96
C SER A 53 -8.83 12.98 3.82
N LEU A 54 -8.17 12.37 4.80
CA LEU A 54 -6.74 12.20 4.85
C LEU A 54 -6.39 11.07 3.90
N MET A 55 -5.24 11.25 3.26
CA MET A 55 -4.61 10.23 2.45
C MET A 55 -3.36 9.77 3.21
N ILE A 56 -3.12 8.46 3.25
CA ILE A 56 -1.87 7.87 3.73
C ILE A 56 -1.21 7.13 2.58
N LYS A 57 0.12 7.03 2.61
CA LYS A 57 0.87 6.27 1.63
C LYS A 57 1.17 4.89 2.21
N VAL A 58 0.75 3.83 1.53
CA VAL A 58 0.94 2.45 1.98
C VAL A 58 2.20 1.89 1.32
N ILE A 59 3.24 1.68 2.10
CA ILE A 59 4.48 1.11 1.60
C ILE A 59 4.33 -0.41 1.54
N PHE A 60 4.42 -0.96 0.34
CA PHE A 60 4.38 -2.39 0.10
C PHE A 60 5.58 -2.78 -0.77
N GLU A 61 6.12 -3.98 -0.54
CA GLU A 61 7.11 -4.57 -1.43
C GLU A 61 6.41 -5.53 -2.41
N VAL A 62 6.87 -5.54 -3.66
CA VAL A 62 6.39 -6.47 -4.70
C VAL A 62 6.65 -7.95 -4.36
N GLU A 63 7.57 -8.20 -3.42
CA GLU A 63 7.88 -9.52 -2.88
C GLU A 63 6.86 -9.97 -1.82
N ASP A 64 6.17 -9.03 -1.18
CA ASP A 64 5.15 -9.27 -0.15
C ASP A 64 3.77 -9.53 -0.78
N LEU A 65 3.55 -8.94 -1.97
CA LEU A 65 2.37 -9.22 -2.78
C LEU A 65 2.52 -10.56 -3.55
N PRO A 66 1.45 -11.36 -3.68
CA PRO A 66 1.49 -12.59 -4.46
C PRO A 66 1.77 -12.26 -5.94
N GLN A 67 3.04 -12.39 -6.33
CA GLN A 67 3.56 -12.09 -7.66
C GLN A 67 2.69 -12.65 -8.81
N PRO A 68 2.16 -11.81 -9.73
CA PRO A 68 1.96 -12.25 -11.10
C PRO A 68 3.33 -12.51 -11.75
N PRO A 69 3.44 -13.47 -12.69
CA PRO A 69 4.73 -13.93 -13.21
C PRO A 69 5.59 -12.78 -13.75
N PRO A 70 6.93 -12.86 -13.60
CA PRO A 70 7.83 -11.76 -13.93
C PRO A 70 7.67 -11.33 -15.39
N GLY A 71 7.20 -10.09 -15.58
CA GLY A 71 7.31 -9.38 -16.86
C GLY A 71 8.79 -9.08 -17.16
N PRO A 72 9.24 -9.14 -18.42
CA PRO A 72 10.65 -9.10 -18.80
C PRO A 72 11.23 -7.68 -18.77
N GLY A 73 11.26 -7.03 -17.59
CA GLY A 73 11.67 -5.63 -17.44
C GLY A 73 12.57 -5.30 -16.25
N GLN A 74 12.78 -6.21 -15.30
CA GLN A 74 13.64 -5.94 -14.14
C GLN A 74 15.07 -6.37 -14.43
N ALA A 75 15.81 -5.47 -15.11
CA ALA A 75 17.25 -5.58 -15.25
C ALA A 75 17.91 -5.21 -13.91
N ALA A 76 18.29 -6.21 -13.12
CA ALA A 76 19.27 -6.02 -12.06
C ALA A 76 20.59 -5.57 -12.72
N PRO A 77 21.21 -4.45 -12.30
CA PRO A 77 22.54 -4.12 -12.77
C PRO A 77 23.52 -5.18 -12.25
N PRO A 78 24.41 -5.74 -13.10
CA PRO A 78 25.39 -6.71 -12.65
C PRO A 78 26.36 -6.04 -11.67
N VAL A 79 26.48 -6.62 -10.48
CA VAL A 79 27.54 -6.28 -9.53
C VAL A 79 28.92 -6.50 -10.18
N PRO A 80 29.83 -5.51 -10.18
CA PRO A 80 31.19 -5.74 -10.66
C PRO A 80 32.02 -6.50 -9.61
N VAL A 81 32.72 -7.54 -10.08
CA VAL A 81 33.71 -8.37 -9.36
C VAL A 81 35.01 -7.60 -9.07
#